data_AF-A0A286FH34-F1
#
_entry.id   AF-A0A286FH34-F1
#
_cell.length_a   1.000
_cell.length_b   1.000
_cell.length_c   1.000
_cell.angle_alpha   90.00
_cell.angle_beta   90.00
_cell.angle_gamma   90.00
#
_symmetry.space_group_name_H-M   'P 1'
#
loop_
_entity.id
_entity.type
_entity.pdbx_description
1 polymer ?
#
loop_
_entity_poly.entity_id
_entity_poly.type
_entity_poly.pdbx_seq_one_letter_code
_entity_poly.pdbx_strand_id
1 'polypeptide(L)'
;MCHPVTRAAPTFDKYQLMPLIPEEPQIHESAQGPRATPSSGRTAPTPRPVPGPRPAAPSRPGRPGPLRPTPPVQRTQRDVAPAKPGPSGPATPAAPAATPQIQLIPASAEGALDAADEAVDLLLDSGRAPGDVLVITTGAQHPWAEHELSFGEASYWAQHDSGDDVFYTDAAVASRAASRPVVVVAVNGGSAAAAATALPLAHSRAGALLIVCGDPQQINSVLGAGV
;
A
#
# COMPACT_ATOMS: atom_id res chain seq x y z
N MET A 1 -26.49 63.95 -8.98
CA MET A 1 -27.42 62.96 -9.57
C MET A 1 -27.05 61.58 -9.07
N CYS A 2 -27.98 60.94 -8.37
CA CYS A 2 -27.82 59.64 -7.73
C CYS A 2 -28.36 58.52 -8.61
N HIS A 3 -27.63 57.43 -8.80
CA HIS A 3 -28.21 56.13 -9.17
C HIS A 3 -27.41 55.00 -8.48
N PRO A 4 -28.05 54.19 -7.62
CA PRO A 4 -27.50 52.89 -7.24
C PRO A 4 -27.97 51.81 -8.23
N VAL A 5 -27.03 51.00 -8.73
CA VAL A 5 -27.33 49.75 -9.44
C VAL A 5 -27.63 48.67 -8.42
N THR A 6 -28.90 48.32 -8.30
CA THR A 6 -29.40 47.17 -7.53
C THR A 6 -29.07 45.88 -8.28
N ARG A 7 -28.23 45.02 -7.71
CA ARG A 7 -28.04 43.65 -8.20
C ARG A 7 -29.06 42.73 -7.52
N ALA A 8 -30.03 42.27 -8.29
CA ALA A 8 -31.01 41.27 -7.85
C ALA A 8 -30.34 39.93 -7.53
N ALA A 9 -30.71 39.33 -6.41
CA ALA A 9 -30.38 37.96 -6.07
C ALA A 9 -31.27 36.99 -6.87
N PRO A 10 -30.75 35.87 -7.41
CA PRO A 10 -31.60 34.85 -8.00
C PRO A 10 -32.30 34.05 -6.90
N THR A 11 -33.63 34.08 -6.94
CA THR A 11 -34.52 33.21 -6.16
C THR A 11 -34.29 31.77 -6.59
N PHE A 12 -33.83 30.93 -5.66
CA PHE A 12 -33.68 29.50 -5.87
C PHE A 12 -35.06 28.84 -5.73
N ASP A 13 -35.65 28.45 -6.86
CA ASP A 13 -36.88 27.67 -6.91
C ASP A 13 -36.62 26.28 -6.30
N LYS A 14 -37.27 25.99 -5.18
CA LYS A 14 -37.09 24.77 -4.39
C LYS A 14 -38.05 23.64 -4.82
N TYR A 15 -38.69 23.71 -5.99
CA TYR A 15 -39.74 22.75 -6.37
C TYR A 15 -39.78 22.41 -7.86
N GLN A 16 -38.62 22.20 -8.51
CA GLN A 16 -38.57 21.67 -9.87
C GLN A 16 -37.57 20.51 -10.02
N LEU A 17 -38.09 19.39 -10.50
CA LEU A 17 -37.47 18.12 -10.88
C LEU A 17 -37.01 17.14 -9.77
N MET A 18 -37.96 16.31 -9.34
CA MET A 18 -37.71 14.89 -9.14
C MET A 18 -37.78 14.20 -10.51
N PRO A 19 -36.68 13.71 -11.11
CA PRO A 19 -36.78 12.71 -12.15
C PRO A 19 -37.06 11.35 -11.50
N LEU A 20 -38.15 10.77 -11.98
CA LEU A 20 -38.66 9.44 -11.65
C LEU A 20 -37.58 8.39 -11.90
N ILE A 21 -37.42 7.50 -10.91
CA ILE A 21 -36.85 6.14 -11.01
C ILE A 21 -36.97 5.54 -12.42
N PRO A 22 -35.88 5.04 -13.03
CA PRO A 22 -35.98 4.18 -14.20
C PRO A 22 -36.66 2.88 -13.80
N GLU A 23 -37.76 2.58 -14.47
CA GLU A 23 -38.42 1.27 -14.45
C GLU A 23 -37.42 0.20 -14.89
N GLU A 24 -37.21 -0.79 -14.02
CA GLU A 24 -36.38 -1.96 -14.28
C GLU A 24 -37.09 -2.83 -15.32
N PRO A 25 -36.49 -3.09 -16.51
CA PRO A 25 -37.16 -3.88 -17.53
C PRO A 25 -37.32 -5.32 -17.05
N GLN A 26 -38.57 -5.77 -16.95
CA GLN A 26 -38.92 -7.14 -16.59
C GLN A 26 -38.21 -8.15 -17.50
N ILE A 27 -37.28 -8.91 -16.92
CA ILE A 27 -36.65 -10.06 -17.57
C ILE A 27 -37.72 -11.12 -17.88
N HIS A 28 -38.11 -11.21 -19.14
CA HIS A 28 -38.96 -12.28 -19.63
C HIS A 28 -38.11 -13.55 -19.73
N GLU A 29 -38.41 -14.52 -18.86
CA GLU A 29 -37.96 -15.91 -18.94
C GLU A 29 -38.41 -16.51 -20.28
N SER A 30 -37.58 -16.36 -21.31
CA SER A 30 -37.78 -17.01 -22.60
C SER A 30 -37.14 -18.40 -22.54
N ALA A 31 -38.00 -19.37 -22.26
CA ALA A 31 -37.70 -20.78 -22.38
C ALA A 31 -37.49 -21.20 -23.85
N GLN A 32 -36.57 -22.15 -24.03
CA GLN A 32 -36.37 -23.02 -25.20
C GLN A 32 -36.04 -22.41 -26.58
N GLY A 33 -34.78 -22.57 -26.98
CA GLY A 33 -34.33 -22.67 -28.38
C GLY A 33 -33.46 -23.93 -28.60
N PRO A 34 -33.49 -24.59 -29.77
CA PRO A 34 -33.08 -26.00 -29.90
C PRO A 34 -31.63 -26.23 -30.35
N ARG A 35 -31.08 -27.34 -29.81
CA ARG A 35 -30.13 -28.30 -30.41
C ARG A 35 -28.79 -27.77 -30.97
N ALA A 36 -27.73 -27.94 -30.17
CA ALA A 36 -26.36 -28.02 -30.67
C ALA A 36 -25.97 -29.49 -30.95
N THR A 37 -25.39 -29.73 -32.13
CA THR A 37 -24.72 -30.98 -32.52
C THR A 37 -23.35 -31.08 -31.83
N PRO A 38 -22.91 -32.27 -31.39
CA PRO A 38 -21.55 -32.42 -30.88
C PRO A 38 -20.56 -32.50 -32.04
N SER A 39 -19.64 -31.54 -32.10
CA SER A 39 -18.44 -31.59 -32.93
C SER A 39 -17.37 -32.42 -32.23
N SER A 40 -16.92 -33.48 -32.91
CA SER A 40 -15.76 -34.29 -32.52
C SER A 40 -14.48 -33.46 -32.53
N GLY A 41 -13.63 -33.68 -31.53
CA GLY A 41 -12.20 -33.42 -31.63
C GLY A 41 -11.64 -32.48 -30.57
N ARG A 42 -11.38 -32.99 -29.37
CA ARG A 42 -10.28 -32.48 -28.56
C ARG A 42 -9.53 -33.66 -27.94
N THR A 43 -8.37 -33.92 -28.53
CA THR A 43 -7.32 -34.81 -28.04
C THR A 43 -6.94 -34.39 -26.62
N ALA A 44 -7.02 -35.32 -25.67
CA ALA A 44 -6.59 -35.11 -24.29
C ALA A 44 -5.07 -34.88 -24.22
N PRO A 45 -4.57 -33.94 -23.39
CA PRO A 45 -3.15 -33.83 -23.14
C PRO A 45 -2.70 -34.97 -22.23
N THR A 46 -1.71 -35.74 -22.68
CA THR A 46 -1.02 -36.77 -21.90
C THR A 46 -0.34 -36.12 -20.68
N PRO A 47 -0.58 -36.60 -19.44
CA PRO A 47 0.10 -36.04 -18.27
C PRO A 47 1.61 -36.35 -18.35
N ARG A 48 2.44 -35.33 -18.13
CA ARG A 48 3.90 -35.50 -18.00
C ARG A 48 4.21 -36.29 -16.72
N PRO A 49 5.22 -37.19 -16.73
CA PRO A 49 5.69 -37.84 -15.52
C PRO A 49 6.23 -36.82 -14.51
N VAL A 50 5.75 -36.89 -13.28
CA VAL A 50 6.31 -36.15 -12.14
C VAL A 50 7.65 -36.76 -11.74
N PRO A 51 8.73 -35.95 -11.56
CA PRO A 51 9.96 -36.42 -10.96
C PRO A 51 9.70 -36.91 -9.53
N GLY A 52 10.02 -38.18 -9.25
CA GLY A 52 9.86 -38.78 -7.93
C GLY A 52 10.75 -38.13 -6.86
N PRO A 53 10.46 -38.40 -5.57
CA PRO A 53 11.19 -37.81 -4.45
C PRO A 53 12.65 -38.28 -4.43
N ARG A 54 13.57 -37.32 -4.33
CA ARG A 54 15.01 -37.57 -4.18
C ARG A 54 15.29 -38.14 -2.78
N PRO A 55 16.09 -39.22 -2.64
CA PRO A 55 16.52 -39.72 -1.34
C PRO A 55 17.35 -38.66 -0.58
N ALA A 56 17.07 -38.50 0.71
CA ALA A 56 17.82 -37.65 1.61
C ALA A 56 19.26 -38.16 1.80
N ALA A 57 20.22 -37.25 1.80
CA ALA A 57 21.62 -37.54 2.10
C ALA A 57 21.80 -38.00 3.57
N PRO A 58 22.76 -38.89 3.86
CA PRO A 58 22.99 -39.39 5.21
C PRO A 58 23.55 -38.30 6.15
N SER A 59 23.09 -38.34 7.39
CA SER A 59 23.53 -37.46 8.48
C SER A 59 25.04 -37.56 8.72
N ARG A 60 25.69 -36.40 8.82
CA ARG A 60 27.12 -36.30 9.15
C ARG A 60 27.36 -36.79 10.59
N PRO A 61 28.42 -37.59 10.84
CA PRO A 61 28.82 -38.02 12.18
C PRO A 61 29.18 -36.84 13.08
N GLY A 62 28.71 -36.91 14.34
CA GLY A 62 28.89 -35.90 15.37
C GLY A 62 30.34 -35.67 15.77
N ARG A 63 30.63 -34.44 16.21
CA ARG A 63 31.89 -34.07 16.86
C ARG A 63 31.60 -33.73 18.33
N PRO A 64 32.30 -34.36 19.31
CA PRO A 64 32.07 -34.10 20.73
C PRO A 64 32.79 -32.84 21.26
N GLY A 65 32.08 -32.08 22.11
CA GLY A 65 32.61 -31.29 23.23
C GLY A 65 32.58 -29.75 23.09
N PRO A 66 32.70 -28.97 24.19
CA PRO A 66 32.70 -29.34 25.61
C PRO A 66 31.56 -28.70 26.44
N LEU A 67 31.57 -29.03 27.72
CA LEU A 67 30.50 -29.00 28.73
C LEU A 67 29.96 -27.62 29.11
N ARG A 68 28.64 -27.56 29.25
CA ARG A 68 27.85 -26.50 29.89
C ARG A 68 28.13 -26.46 31.39
N PRO A 69 28.46 -25.30 31.99
CA PRO A 69 28.46 -25.15 33.45
C PRO A 69 27.04 -25.20 34.01
N THR A 70 26.88 -25.97 35.08
CA THR A 70 25.66 -26.22 35.85
C THR A 70 25.15 -24.97 36.60
N PRO A 71 23.84 -24.87 36.85
CA PRO A 71 23.27 -23.82 37.70
C PRO A 71 23.36 -24.20 39.19
N PRO A 72 23.56 -23.25 40.12
CA PRO A 72 23.35 -23.51 41.53
C PRO A 72 21.86 -23.41 41.91
N VAL A 73 21.44 -24.33 42.78
CA VAL A 73 20.07 -24.53 43.28
C VAL A 73 19.87 -23.74 44.58
N GLN A 74 18.72 -23.07 44.67
CA GLN A 74 17.95 -22.63 45.86
C GLN A 74 18.65 -22.05 47.10
N ARG A 75 18.26 -20.82 47.45
CA ARG A 75 17.85 -20.50 48.83
C ARG A 75 16.71 -19.49 48.88
N THR A 76 15.85 -19.74 49.84
CA THR A 76 14.51 -19.27 50.15
C THR A 76 14.34 -17.75 50.38
N GLN A 77 13.10 -17.33 50.15
CA GLN A 77 12.45 -16.05 50.41
C GLN A 77 12.80 -15.41 51.77
N ARG A 78 13.06 -14.11 51.76
CA ARG A 78 12.64 -13.19 52.83
C ARG A 78 12.51 -11.76 52.31
N ASP A 79 11.50 -11.11 52.84
CA ASP A 79 10.83 -9.87 52.48
C ASP A 79 11.65 -8.59 52.82
N VAL A 80 11.17 -7.46 52.28
CA VAL A 80 11.36 -6.04 52.69
C VAL A 80 12.34 -5.14 51.90
N ALA A 81 11.71 -4.16 51.21
CA ALA A 81 12.09 -2.76 50.93
C ALA A 81 12.26 -2.34 49.44
N PRO A 82 11.56 -1.28 48.97
CA PRO A 82 11.60 -0.83 47.58
C PRO A 82 12.87 -0.02 47.28
N ALA A 83 13.67 -0.50 46.33
CA ALA A 83 14.81 0.23 45.78
C ALA A 83 14.34 1.23 44.70
N LYS A 84 14.78 2.47 44.89
CA LYS A 84 14.65 3.63 44.00
C LYS A 84 15.14 3.32 42.57
N PRO A 85 14.48 3.79 41.50
CA PRO A 85 14.95 3.56 40.13
C PRO A 85 16.30 4.23 39.91
N GLY A 86 17.32 3.44 39.57
CA GLY A 86 18.59 3.96 39.04
C GLY A 86 18.40 4.46 37.61
N PRO A 87 19.17 5.45 37.15
CA PRO A 87 19.02 6.01 35.81
C PRO A 87 19.37 4.95 34.75
N SER A 88 18.50 4.81 33.77
CA SER A 88 18.70 4.00 32.57
C SER A 88 20.08 4.28 31.96
N GLY A 89 20.80 3.21 31.62
CA GLY A 89 22.06 3.29 30.90
C GLY A 89 21.92 4.01 29.55
N PRO A 90 23.02 4.47 28.96
CA PRO A 90 23.00 5.24 27.72
C PRO A 90 22.29 4.47 26.61
N ALA A 91 21.29 5.10 26.01
CA ALA A 91 20.63 4.61 24.82
C ALA A 91 21.68 4.34 23.74
N THR A 92 21.67 3.14 23.19
CA THR A 92 22.46 2.79 22.01
C THR A 92 22.16 3.82 20.91
N PRO A 93 23.17 4.50 20.34
CA PRO A 93 22.92 5.42 19.23
C PRO A 93 22.19 4.68 18.12
N ALA A 94 21.05 5.23 17.67
CA ALA A 94 20.37 4.74 16.50
C ALA A 94 21.37 4.71 15.34
N ALA A 95 21.47 3.55 14.66
CA ALA A 95 22.24 3.45 13.44
C ALA A 95 21.80 4.57 12.48
N PRO A 96 22.73 5.17 11.70
CA PRO A 96 22.35 6.17 10.71
C PRO A 96 21.25 5.58 9.83
N ALA A 97 20.16 6.34 9.65
CA ALA A 97 19.05 5.93 8.82
C ALA A 97 19.59 5.58 7.43
N ALA A 98 19.46 4.31 7.05
CA ALA A 98 19.83 3.89 5.71
C ALA A 98 18.98 4.69 4.73
N THR A 99 19.61 5.28 3.72
CA THR A 99 18.88 5.91 2.61
C THR A 99 18.06 4.82 1.92
N PRO A 100 16.75 5.01 1.71
CA PRO A 100 15.92 4.01 1.07
C PRO A 100 16.45 3.71 -0.34
N GLN A 101 16.41 2.44 -0.73
CA GLN A 101 16.67 2.05 -2.10
C GLN A 101 15.57 2.60 -2.99
N ILE A 102 15.92 3.17 -4.15
CA ILE A 102 14.94 3.67 -5.12
C ILE A 102 14.83 2.67 -6.28
N GLN A 103 13.60 2.30 -6.62
CA GLN A 103 13.25 1.51 -7.80
C GLN A 103 12.30 2.31 -8.68
N LEU A 104 12.55 2.31 -9.99
CA LEU A 104 11.69 2.94 -10.98
C LEU A 104 10.94 1.88 -11.79
N ILE A 105 9.62 2.02 -11.90
CA ILE A 105 8.75 1.24 -12.78
C ILE A 105 8.23 2.20 -13.88
N PRO A 106 8.72 2.08 -15.13
CA PRO A 106 8.25 2.94 -16.21
C PRO A 106 6.76 2.73 -16.48
N ALA A 107 6.00 3.82 -16.46
CA ALA A 107 4.58 3.85 -16.83
C ALA A 107 4.21 5.23 -17.39
N SER A 108 3.14 5.32 -18.20
CA SER A 108 2.56 6.64 -18.50
C SER A 108 1.85 7.21 -17.27
N ALA A 109 1.47 8.49 -17.30
CA ALA A 109 0.69 9.06 -16.20
C ALA A 109 -0.63 8.30 -15.99
N GLU A 110 -1.31 7.91 -17.07
CA GLU A 110 -2.57 7.16 -17.01
C GLU A 110 -2.37 5.74 -16.47
N GLY A 111 -1.24 5.09 -16.79
CA GLY A 111 -0.93 3.73 -16.33
C GLY A 111 -0.13 3.66 -15.02
N ALA A 112 0.20 4.79 -14.40
CA ALA A 112 1.05 4.82 -13.21
C ALA A 112 0.34 4.23 -11.98
N LEU A 113 -1.00 4.35 -11.93
CA LEU A 113 -1.81 3.79 -10.86
C LEU A 113 -1.84 2.26 -10.96
N ASP A 114 -2.19 1.72 -12.13
CA ASP A 114 -2.17 0.28 -12.39
C ASP A 114 -0.79 -0.32 -12.09
N ALA A 115 0.29 0.36 -12.51
CA ALA A 115 1.65 -0.09 -12.22
C ALA A 115 1.99 -0.06 -10.71
N ALA A 116 1.40 0.85 -9.94
CA ALA A 116 1.55 0.88 -8.48
C ALA A 116 0.79 -0.27 -7.82
N ASP A 117 -0.42 -0.59 -8.28
CA ASP A 117 -1.22 -1.71 -7.75
C ASP A 117 -0.53 -3.05 -8.02
N GLU A 118 -0.03 -3.27 -9.23
CA GLU A 118 0.77 -4.46 -9.55
C GLU A 118 2.05 -4.55 -8.70
N ALA A 119 2.68 -3.41 -8.38
CA ALA A 119 3.84 -3.39 -7.48
C ALA A 119 3.46 -3.74 -6.04
N VAL A 120 2.31 -3.28 -5.56
CA VAL A 120 1.76 -3.65 -4.24
C VAL A 120 1.46 -5.15 -4.21
N ASP A 121 0.78 -5.70 -5.21
CA ASP A 121 0.46 -7.13 -5.30
C ASP A 121 1.73 -7.99 -5.23
N LEU A 122 2.77 -7.63 -6.01
CA LEU A 122 4.06 -8.33 -5.96
C LEU A 122 4.75 -8.24 -4.59
N LEU A 123 4.65 -7.09 -3.90
CA LEU A 123 5.18 -6.94 -2.54
C LEU A 123 4.46 -7.89 -1.58
N LEU A 124 3.14 -7.92 -1.61
CA LEU A 124 2.32 -8.78 -0.75
C LEU A 124 2.56 -10.27 -1.05
N ASP A 125 2.59 -10.66 -2.32
CA ASP A 125 2.90 -12.03 -2.76
C ASP A 125 4.30 -12.49 -2.32
N SER A 126 5.26 -11.55 -2.23
CA SER A 126 6.60 -11.82 -1.71
C SER A 126 6.67 -11.93 -0.18
N GLY A 127 5.55 -11.72 0.51
CA GLY A 127 5.43 -11.80 1.97
C GLY A 127 5.69 -10.50 2.72
N ARG A 128 5.64 -9.34 2.04
CA ARG A 128 5.62 -8.03 2.72
C ARG A 128 4.33 -7.93 3.54
N ALA A 129 4.41 -7.46 4.78
CA ALA A 129 3.20 -7.19 5.55
C ALA A 129 2.45 -6.00 4.92
N PRO A 130 1.12 -6.04 4.78
CA PRO A 130 0.32 -4.92 4.26
C PRO A 130 0.61 -3.59 4.99
N GLY A 131 0.67 -3.66 6.32
CA GLY A 131 1.05 -2.56 7.21
C GLY A 131 2.41 -1.91 6.94
N ASP A 132 3.30 -2.57 6.20
CA ASP A 132 4.61 -2.05 5.83
C ASP A 132 4.57 -1.19 4.55
N VAL A 133 3.43 -1.13 3.85
CA VAL A 133 3.30 -0.50 2.53
C VAL A 133 2.46 0.77 2.63
N LEU A 134 3.00 1.88 2.12
CA LEU A 134 2.32 3.15 1.89
C LEU A 134 2.26 3.43 0.40
N VAL A 135 1.08 3.73 -0.15
CA VAL A 135 0.91 4.16 -1.55
C VAL A 135 0.59 5.65 -1.58
N ILE A 136 1.30 6.41 -2.42
CA ILE A 136 1.09 7.84 -2.61
C ILE A 136 0.75 8.12 -4.07
N THR A 137 -0.38 8.78 -4.34
CA THR A 137 -0.74 9.27 -5.68
C THR A 137 -0.39 10.76 -5.83
N THR A 138 0.02 11.21 -7.01
CA THR A 138 0.32 12.64 -7.27
C THR A 138 -0.79 13.37 -8.04
N GLY A 139 -1.68 12.62 -8.68
CA GLY A 139 -2.79 13.10 -9.49
C GLY A 139 -4.14 12.76 -8.86
N ALA A 140 -4.94 11.96 -9.56
CA ALA A 140 -6.20 11.47 -9.00
C ALA A 140 -5.93 10.56 -7.80
N GLN A 141 -6.83 10.59 -6.82
CA GLN A 141 -6.74 9.72 -5.66
C GLN A 141 -6.99 8.26 -6.08
N HIS A 142 -6.40 7.33 -5.36
CA HIS A 142 -6.64 5.90 -5.60
C HIS A 142 -8.12 5.55 -5.30
N PRO A 143 -8.83 4.80 -6.16
CA PRO A 143 -10.27 4.50 -6.00
C PRO A 143 -10.63 3.83 -4.67
N TRP A 144 -9.75 2.99 -4.13
CA TRP A 144 -9.95 2.41 -2.80
C TRP A 144 -9.96 3.49 -1.70
N ALA A 145 -9.03 4.44 -1.74
CA ALA A 145 -8.97 5.53 -0.76
C ALA A 145 -10.19 6.45 -0.87
N GLU A 146 -10.67 6.73 -2.09
CA GLU A 146 -11.91 7.47 -2.32
C GLU A 146 -13.12 6.77 -1.68
N HIS A 147 -13.21 5.44 -1.87
CA HIS A 147 -14.25 4.63 -1.26
C HIS A 147 -14.19 4.64 0.27
N GLU A 148 -13.03 4.42 0.86
CA GLU A 148 -12.86 4.38 2.31
C GLU A 148 -13.13 5.75 2.96
N LEU A 149 -12.66 6.84 2.35
CA LEU A 149 -12.94 8.20 2.81
C LEU A 149 -14.43 8.53 2.80
N SER A 150 -15.22 7.91 1.91
CA SER A 150 -16.67 8.11 1.87
C SER A 150 -17.38 7.63 3.15
N PHE A 151 -16.75 6.72 3.92
CA PHE A 151 -17.24 6.28 5.23
C PHE A 151 -16.79 7.20 6.38
N GLY A 152 -15.87 8.12 6.14
CA GLY A 152 -15.45 9.15 7.08
C GLY A 152 -13.94 9.26 7.22
N GLU A 153 -13.45 10.50 7.26
CA GLU A 153 -12.01 10.78 7.38
C GLU A 153 -11.42 10.23 8.70
N ALA A 154 -12.12 10.36 9.82
CA ALA A 154 -11.61 9.92 11.11
C ALA A 154 -11.37 8.39 11.16
N SER A 155 -12.31 7.60 10.64
CA SER A 155 -12.16 6.14 10.55
C SER A 155 -11.05 5.76 9.56
N TYR A 156 -10.96 6.44 8.42
CA TYR A 156 -9.92 6.18 7.44
C TYR A 156 -8.51 6.42 7.99
N TRP A 157 -8.26 7.52 8.69
CA TRP A 157 -6.95 7.75 9.31
C TRP A 157 -6.69 6.84 10.51
N ALA A 158 -7.72 6.35 11.20
CA ALA A 158 -7.53 5.33 12.23
C ALA A 158 -7.01 3.99 11.64
N GLN A 159 -7.32 3.68 10.37
CA GLN A 159 -6.71 2.52 9.67
C GLN A 159 -5.22 2.72 9.44
N HIS A 160 -4.80 3.95 9.09
CA HIS A 160 -3.37 4.29 8.99
C HIS A 160 -2.66 4.07 10.33
N ASP A 161 -3.28 4.52 11.42
CA ASP A 161 -2.72 4.40 12.77
C ASP A 161 -2.69 2.95 13.28
N SER A 162 -3.63 2.09 12.84
CA SER A 162 -3.63 0.67 13.20
C SER A 162 -2.49 -0.09 12.52
N GLY A 163 -2.14 0.30 11.29
CA GLY A 163 -1.04 -0.31 10.55
C GLY A 163 -1.29 -1.76 10.17
N ASP A 164 -2.56 -2.18 10.07
CA ASP A 164 -2.92 -3.56 9.75
C ASP A 164 -2.97 -3.83 8.24
N ASP A 165 -3.19 -2.79 7.43
CA ASP A 165 -3.39 -2.87 5.98
C ASP A 165 -2.49 -1.90 5.19
N VAL A 166 -2.44 -2.08 3.87
CA VAL A 166 -1.85 -1.12 2.93
C VAL A 166 -2.59 0.20 3.07
N PHE A 167 -1.85 1.29 3.27
CA PHE A 167 -2.46 2.61 3.34
C PHE A 167 -2.20 3.38 2.05
N TYR A 168 -3.26 3.94 1.49
CA TYR A 168 -3.22 4.76 0.27
C TYR A 168 -3.43 6.21 0.66
N THR A 169 -2.77 7.17 0.04
CA THR A 169 -2.98 8.59 0.33
C THR A 169 -2.62 9.47 -0.87
N ASP A 170 -3.21 10.66 -0.95
CA ASP A 170 -2.81 11.67 -1.93
C ASP A 170 -1.59 12.47 -1.45
N ALA A 171 -0.74 12.88 -2.38
CA ALA A 171 0.48 13.64 -2.10
C ALA A 171 0.23 14.95 -1.32
N ALA A 172 -0.92 15.61 -1.47
CA ALA A 172 -1.24 16.84 -0.74
C ALA A 172 -1.36 16.62 0.77
N VAL A 173 -1.75 15.42 1.21
CA VAL A 173 -1.93 15.07 2.63
C VAL A 173 -0.95 14.02 3.13
N ALA A 174 -0.07 13.50 2.27
CA ALA A 174 0.97 12.52 2.62
C ALA A 174 1.93 13.00 3.72
N SER A 175 2.01 14.30 4.00
CA SER A 175 2.78 14.83 5.13
C SER A 175 2.27 14.35 6.49
N ARG A 176 0.98 14.03 6.60
CA ARG A 176 0.35 13.45 7.79
C ARG A 176 0.66 11.96 7.97
N ALA A 177 0.92 11.23 6.88
CA ALA A 177 1.20 9.81 6.95
C ALA A 177 2.50 9.55 7.72
N ALA A 178 2.50 8.50 8.53
CA ALA A 178 3.69 7.98 9.19
C ALA A 178 4.61 7.28 8.17
N SER A 179 5.91 7.22 8.47
CA SER A 179 6.87 6.48 7.65
C SER A 179 6.59 4.98 7.68
N ARG A 180 6.79 4.32 6.54
CA ARG A 180 6.65 2.86 6.38
C ARG A 180 7.88 2.26 5.72
N PRO A 181 8.21 0.96 5.95
CA PRO A 181 9.35 0.32 5.31
C PRO A 181 9.37 0.44 3.78
N VAL A 182 8.20 0.36 3.14
CA VAL A 182 8.05 0.50 1.69
C VAL A 182 7.06 1.61 1.35
N VAL A 183 7.47 2.50 0.45
CA VAL A 183 6.57 3.50 -0.15
C VAL A 183 6.51 3.26 -1.66
N VAL A 184 5.30 3.21 -2.21
CA VAL A 184 5.03 3.15 -3.65
C VAL A 184 4.43 4.49 -4.06
N VAL A 185 4.97 5.14 -5.08
CA VAL A 185 4.47 6.41 -5.60
C VAL A 185 3.93 6.22 -7.01
N ALA A 186 2.66 6.48 -7.22
CA ALA A 186 2.07 6.60 -8.55
C ALA A 186 2.14 8.05 -9.01
N VAL A 187 3.00 8.35 -9.99
CA VAL A 187 3.06 9.68 -10.63
C VAL A 187 1.96 9.76 -11.70
N ASN A 188 0.71 9.67 -11.25
CA ASN A 188 -0.48 9.48 -12.08
C ASN A 188 -1.11 10.79 -12.58
N GLY A 189 -0.27 11.79 -12.83
CA GLY A 189 -0.67 13.13 -13.24
C GLY A 189 -0.29 14.22 -12.25
N GLY A 190 -0.91 15.39 -12.39
CA GLY A 190 -0.50 16.61 -11.71
C GLY A 190 0.63 17.34 -12.44
N SER A 191 1.02 18.50 -11.91
CA SER A 191 2.12 19.29 -12.49
C SER A 191 3.48 18.67 -12.17
N ALA A 192 4.52 18.97 -12.97
CA ALA A 192 5.89 18.57 -12.64
C ALA A 192 6.34 19.08 -11.26
N ALA A 193 5.82 20.23 -10.81
CA ALA A 193 6.07 20.77 -9.47
C ALA A 193 5.43 19.94 -8.35
N ALA A 194 4.27 19.33 -8.61
CA ALA A 194 3.63 18.41 -7.68
C ALA A 194 4.49 17.16 -7.48
N ALA A 195 4.98 16.55 -8.57
CA ALA A 195 5.92 15.44 -8.49
C ALA A 195 7.24 15.83 -7.79
N ALA A 196 7.75 17.04 -8.05
CA ALA A 196 8.93 17.59 -7.38
C ALA A 196 8.77 17.79 -5.88
N THR A 197 7.54 17.99 -5.41
CA THR A 197 7.22 18.09 -3.98
C THR A 197 6.95 16.71 -3.37
N ALA A 198 6.24 15.86 -4.11
CA ALA A 198 5.82 14.53 -3.65
C ALA A 198 6.99 13.56 -3.50
N LEU A 199 7.95 13.53 -4.43
CA LEU A 199 9.05 12.56 -4.40
C LEU A 199 9.98 12.72 -3.19
N PRO A 200 10.44 13.93 -2.81
CA PRO A 200 11.21 14.10 -1.58
C PRO A 200 10.42 13.74 -0.31
N LEU A 201 9.13 14.06 -0.28
CA LEU A 201 8.25 13.68 0.82
C LEU A 201 8.12 12.16 0.93
N ALA A 202 7.83 11.48 -0.17
CA ALA A 202 7.76 10.02 -0.24
C ALA A 202 9.07 9.36 0.18
N HIS A 203 10.20 9.90 -0.26
CA HIS A 203 11.52 9.43 0.16
C HIS A 203 11.73 9.57 1.68
N SER A 204 11.26 10.65 2.31
CA SER A 204 11.31 10.81 3.78
C SER A 204 10.37 9.86 4.55
N ARG A 205 9.36 9.30 3.87
CA ARG A 205 8.43 8.32 4.42
C ARG A 205 8.90 6.88 4.21
N ALA A 206 9.82 6.64 3.28
CA ALA A 206 10.35 5.32 2.99
C ALA A 206 11.49 4.95 3.95
N GLY A 207 11.30 3.87 4.71
CA GLY A 207 12.31 3.35 5.63
C GLY A 207 13.38 2.48 4.96
N ALA A 208 13.03 1.78 3.88
CA ALA A 208 13.95 0.85 3.20
C ALA A 208 13.83 0.88 1.67
N LEU A 209 12.61 1.01 1.12
CA LEU A 209 12.38 0.96 -0.32
C LEU A 209 11.38 2.06 -0.74
N LEU A 210 11.73 2.78 -1.79
CA LEU A 210 10.86 3.69 -2.52
C LEU A 210 10.71 3.15 -3.95
N ILE A 211 9.49 2.74 -4.32
CA ILE A 211 9.14 2.38 -5.70
C ILE A 211 8.42 3.57 -6.32
N VAL A 212 8.86 4.02 -7.48
CA VAL A 212 8.20 5.12 -8.22
C VAL A 212 7.69 4.57 -9.55
N CYS A 213 6.38 4.68 -9.75
CA CYS A 213 5.68 4.29 -10.97
C CYS A 213 5.33 5.55 -11.76
N GLY A 214 5.78 5.67 -13.01
CA GLY A 214 5.49 6.82 -13.86
C GLY A 214 6.54 7.10 -14.92
N ASP A 215 6.46 8.29 -15.54
CA ASP A 215 7.30 8.64 -16.67
C ASP A 215 8.78 8.81 -16.24
N PRO A 216 9.71 8.00 -16.79
CA PRO A 216 11.11 8.06 -16.40
C PRO A 216 11.78 9.40 -16.65
N GLN A 217 11.38 10.13 -17.70
CA GLN A 217 12.01 11.43 -18.01
C GLN A 217 11.59 12.47 -16.98
N GLN A 218 10.31 12.53 -16.63
CA GLN A 218 9.79 13.39 -15.58
C GLN A 218 10.43 13.08 -14.23
N ILE A 219 10.48 11.80 -13.85
CA ILE A 219 11.02 11.37 -12.55
C ILE A 219 12.52 11.67 -12.46
N ASN A 220 13.31 11.34 -13.50
CA ASN A 220 14.75 11.61 -13.50
C ASN A 220 15.06 13.11 -13.55
N SER A 221 14.21 13.91 -14.21
CA SER A 221 14.34 15.38 -14.18
C SER A 221 14.18 15.91 -12.76
N VAL A 222 13.19 15.42 -12.01
CA VAL A 222 12.97 15.80 -10.61
C VAL A 222 14.11 15.33 -9.70
N LEU A 223 14.50 14.06 -9.80
CA LEU A 223 15.57 13.49 -8.98
C LEU A 223 16.94 14.13 -9.29
N GLY A 224 17.19 14.47 -10.55
CA GLY A 224 18.40 15.14 -11.01
C GLY A 224 18.46 16.63 -10.71
N ALA A 225 17.31 17.30 -10.51
CA ALA A 225 17.25 18.71 -10.10
C ALA A 225 17.56 18.93 -8.60
N GLY A 226 17.61 17.86 -7.81
CA GLY A 226 17.89 17.89 -6.37
C GLY A 226 19.34 17.58 -5.99
N VAL A 227 20.25 17.41 -6.97
CA VAL A 227 21.68 17.07 -6.80
C VAL A 227 22.55 18.24 -7.27
#